data_AF-A0A965WYQ5-F1
#
_entry.id   AF-A0A965WYQ5-F1
#
_cell.length_a   1.000
_cell.length_b   1.000
_cell.length_c   1.000
_cell.angle_alpha   90.00
_cell.angle_beta   90.00
_cell.angle_gamma   90.00
#
_symmetry.space_group_name_H-M   'P 1'
#
loop_
_entity.id
_entity.type
_entity.pdbx_description
1 polymer ?
#
loop_
_entity_poly.entity_id
_entity_poly.type
_entity_poly.pdbx_seq_one_letter_code
_entity_poly.pdbx_strand_id
1 'polypeptide(L)'
;GLSYFVPKHDALLMAFPVRLAELENIMTALRRLKAGGHAKPLPDSRYERLRGTMVDRKALSACTDYNGLLAACVDSIYYTPLLHVRPAAGNALPDYTMTEALLHSTYFSYMYRLIHKLCGGAIEQVLLRSFGEQIDLLNLTHLLRLKTYFPRDDRYYTALFPFSYRLKPETVKALCDTADVQEIFTLLEGTPYGKELVSLDAAGMEELYRRTMYTFHKRQLMTGEPSVFTAMAYLNVKEAEFKMLINVIESVKYGAAYDEAFARLVGA
;
A
#
# COMPACT_ATOMS: atom_id res chain seq x y z
N GLY A 1 17.33 -13.76 -11.88
CA GLY A 1 16.38 -12.68 -11.55
C GLY A 1 17.13 -11.37 -11.41
N LEU A 2 16.47 -10.23 -11.66
CA LEU A 2 17.08 -8.89 -11.66
C LEU A 2 17.89 -8.56 -10.39
N SER A 3 17.59 -9.20 -9.26
CA SER A 3 18.36 -9.11 -8.01
C SER A 3 19.85 -9.46 -8.15
N TYR A 4 20.26 -10.20 -9.18
CA TYR A 4 21.67 -10.54 -9.45
C TYR A 4 22.48 -9.33 -9.93
N PHE A 5 21.84 -8.35 -10.57
CA PHE A 5 22.48 -7.17 -11.15
C PHE A 5 22.49 -5.96 -10.22
N VAL A 6 21.90 -6.08 -9.03
CA VAL A 6 21.86 -4.99 -8.05
C VAL A 6 23.14 -5.04 -7.20
N PRO A 7 23.92 -3.94 -7.11
CA PRO A 7 25.09 -3.87 -6.25
C PRO A 7 24.78 -4.27 -4.80
N LYS A 8 25.72 -4.91 -4.09
CA LYS A 8 25.49 -5.40 -2.71
C LYS A 8 25.04 -4.31 -1.73
N HIS A 9 25.47 -3.06 -1.92
CA HIS A 9 25.06 -1.92 -1.09
C HIS A 9 23.59 -1.52 -1.32
N ASP A 10 23.08 -1.76 -2.53
CA ASP A 10 21.73 -1.43 -2.97
C ASP A 10 20.73 -2.59 -2.84
N ALA A 11 21.24 -3.82 -2.66
CA ALA A 11 20.43 -5.03 -2.56
C ALA A 11 19.41 -4.97 -1.40
N LEU A 12 19.68 -4.18 -0.36
CA LEU A 12 18.76 -3.99 0.76
C LEU A 12 17.56 -3.10 0.41
N LEU A 13 17.69 -2.20 -0.57
CA LEU A 13 16.56 -1.40 -1.06
C LEU A 13 15.60 -2.24 -1.91
N MET A 14 16.08 -3.33 -2.52
CA MET A 14 15.22 -4.35 -3.13
C MET A 14 14.33 -5.08 -2.12
N ALA A 15 14.61 -4.98 -0.81
CA ALA A 15 13.69 -5.48 0.20
C ALA A 15 12.35 -4.73 0.19
N PHE A 16 12.30 -3.47 -0.28
CA PHE A 16 11.10 -2.64 -0.22
C PHE A 16 9.92 -3.24 -0.99
N PRO A 17 10.05 -3.56 -2.29
CA PRO A 17 8.96 -4.21 -3.02
C PRO A 17 8.68 -5.63 -2.53
N VAL A 18 9.69 -6.35 -2.00
CA VAL A 18 9.51 -7.70 -1.45
C VAL A 18 8.65 -7.67 -0.19
N ARG A 19 8.94 -6.77 0.76
CA ARG A 19 8.15 -6.62 2.00
C ARG A 19 6.72 -6.17 1.69
N LEU A 20 6.52 -5.29 0.72
CA LEU A 20 5.17 -4.89 0.29
C LEU A 20 4.39 -6.09 -0.26
N ALA A 21 5.00 -6.92 -1.11
CA ALA A 21 4.36 -8.12 -1.65
C ALA A 21 4.03 -9.15 -0.54
N GLU A 22 4.86 -9.27 0.48
CA GLU A 22 4.57 -10.10 1.65
C GLU A 22 3.35 -9.61 2.43
N LEU A 23 3.26 -8.30 2.66
CA LEU A 23 2.08 -7.69 3.27
C LEU A 23 0.82 -8.00 2.45
N GLU A 24 0.86 -7.77 1.14
CA GLU A 24 -0.26 -8.05 0.24
C GLU A 24 -0.67 -9.54 0.31
N ASN A 25 0.31 -10.45 0.33
CA ASN A 25 0.07 -11.89 0.50
C ASN A 25 -0.61 -12.22 1.83
N ILE A 26 -0.12 -11.65 2.95
CA ILE A 26 -0.72 -11.84 4.27
C ILE A 26 -2.18 -11.35 4.28
N MET A 27 -2.44 -10.16 3.76
CA MET A 27 -3.80 -9.60 3.69
C MET A 27 -4.72 -10.46 2.80
N THR A 28 -4.18 -11.03 1.72
CA THR A 28 -4.89 -11.99 0.86
C THR A 28 -5.33 -13.23 1.63
N ALA A 29 -4.40 -13.85 2.34
CA ALA A 29 -4.68 -15.05 3.12
C ALA A 29 -5.73 -14.75 4.20
N LEU A 30 -5.63 -13.59 4.87
CA LEU A 30 -6.61 -13.16 5.85
C LEU A 30 -8.01 -12.98 5.24
N ARG A 31 -8.13 -12.36 4.04
CA ARG A 31 -9.41 -12.26 3.32
C ARG A 31 -9.97 -13.63 2.97
N ARG A 32 -9.12 -14.55 2.51
CA ARG A 32 -9.53 -15.92 2.19
C ARG A 32 -10.10 -16.63 3.41
N LEU A 33 -9.40 -16.55 4.55
CA LEU A 33 -9.87 -17.13 5.80
C LEU A 33 -11.22 -16.55 6.22
N LYS A 34 -11.39 -15.22 6.10
CA LYS A 34 -12.65 -14.53 6.39
C LYS A 34 -13.80 -14.94 5.45
N ALA A 35 -13.49 -15.20 4.19
CA ALA A 35 -14.45 -15.63 3.17
C ALA A 35 -14.70 -17.16 3.14
N GLY A 36 -14.20 -17.91 4.13
CA GLY A 36 -14.37 -19.36 4.18
C GLY A 36 -13.69 -20.12 3.04
N GLY A 37 -12.61 -19.59 2.46
CA GLY A 37 -11.88 -20.23 1.36
C GLY A 37 -12.37 -19.87 -0.05
N HIS A 38 -13.48 -19.14 -0.19
CA HIS A 38 -14.04 -18.79 -1.51
C HIS A 38 -13.41 -17.57 -2.18
N ALA A 39 -12.49 -16.86 -1.50
CA ALA A 39 -11.79 -15.74 -2.12
C ALA A 39 -10.84 -16.26 -3.22
N LYS A 40 -10.93 -15.68 -4.42
CA LYS A 40 -9.93 -15.92 -5.48
C LYS A 40 -8.54 -15.58 -4.93
N PRO A 41 -7.50 -16.40 -5.20
CA PRO A 41 -6.14 -16.01 -4.91
C PRO A 41 -5.82 -14.72 -5.68
N LEU A 42 -5.05 -13.81 -5.07
CA LEU A 42 -4.54 -12.65 -5.79
C LEU A 42 -3.62 -13.12 -6.94
N PRO A 43 -3.53 -12.36 -8.05
CA PRO A 43 -2.58 -12.66 -9.11
C PRO A 43 -1.17 -12.69 -8.55
N ASP A 44 -0.32 -13.57 -9.08
CA ASP A 44 1.10 -13.60 -8.72
C ASP A 44 1.72 -12.20 -8.84
N SER A 45 2.24 -11.68 -7.74
CA SER A 45 3.02 -10.46 -7.73
C SER A 45 4.41 -10.77 -8.29
N ARG A 46 4.89 -10.00 -9.26
CA ARG A 46 6.22 -10.26 -9.87
C ARG A 46 7.37 -10.15 -8.88
N TYR A 47 7.14 -9.51 -7.72
CA TYR A 47 8.09 -9.38 -6.62
C TYR A 47 8.29 -10.69 -5.85
N GLU A 48 7.39 -11.67 -5.99
CA GLU A 48 7.48 -12.99 -5.35
C GLU A 48 8.58 -13.86 -5.94
N ARG A 49 9.03 -13.54 -7.17
CA ARG A 49 10.17 -14.20 -7.82
C ARG A 49 11.51 -13.56 -7.43
N LEU A 50 11.49 -12.49 -6.63
CA LEU A 50 12.72 -11.89 -6.11
C LEU A 50 13.20 -12.69 -4.89
N ARG A 51 14.52 -12.92 -4.82
CA ARG A 51 15.13 -13.57 -3.65
C ARG A 51 14.95 -12.68 -2.41
N GLY A 52 14.71 -13.29 -1.25
CA GLY A 52 14.64 -12.59 0.05
C GLY A 52 13.27 -12.53 0.71
N THR A 53 12.29 -13.30 0.22
CA THR A 53 11.01 -13.50 0.91
C THR A 53 11.25 -14.21 2.25
N MET A 54 10.64 -13.71 3.31
CA MET A 54 10.65 -14.24 4.68
C MET A 54 9.26 -14.76 5.09
N VAL A 55 8.28 -14.71 4.18
CA VAL A 55 6.98 -15.38 4.34
C VAL A 55 6.98 -16.67 3.51
N ASP A 56 6.61 -17.79 4.14
CA ASP A 56 6.36 -19.05 3.43
C ASP A 56 5.00 -18.98 2.73
N ARG A 57 5.05 -18.64 1.45
CA ARG A 57 3.85 -18.52 0.62
C ARG A 57 3.08 -19.84 0.49
N LYS A 58 3.75 -21.00 0.47
CA LYS A 58 3.06 -22.29 0.33
C LYS A 58 2.28 -22.61 1.61
N ALA A 59 2.90 -22.35 2.77
CA ALA A 59 2.20 -22.46 4.04
C ALA A 59 1.04 -21.45 4.12
N LEU A 60 1.26 -20.20 3.69
CA LEU A 60 0.25 -19.16 3.66
C LEU A 60 -0.92 -19.51 2.71
N SER A 61 -0.64 -20.15 1.57
CA SER A 61 -1.68 -20.58 0.64
C SER A 61 -2.44 -21.82 1.13
N ALA A 62 -1.83 -22.66 1.96
CA ALA A 62 -2.45 -23.86 2.51
C ALA A 62 -3.16 -23.64 3.86
N CYS A 63 -2.89 -22.54 4.57
CA CYS A 63 -3.42 -22.34 5.92
C CYS A 63 -4.96 -22.20 5.95
N THR A 64 -5.57 -22.83 6.94
CA THR A 64 -7.02 -22.86 7.14
C THR A 64 -7.47 -22.07 8.37
N ASP A 65 -6.52 -21.59 9.17
CA ASP A 65 -6.75 -20.82 10.38
C ASP A 65 -5.69 -19.72 10.57
N TYR A 66 -5.89 -18.90 11.60
CA TYR A 66 -4.97 -17.81 11.92
C TYR A 66 -3.60 -18.30 12.42
N ASN A 67 -3.54 -19.46 13.08
CA ASN A 67 -2.27 -20.01 13.58
C ASN A 67 -1.37 -20.47 12.43
N GLY A 68 -1.93 -21.10 11.40
CA GLY A 68 -1.20 -21.46 10.18
C GLY A 68 -0.70 -20.22 9.43
N LEU A 69 -1.48 -19.13 9.41
CA LEU A 69 -1.02 -17.84 8.88
C LEU A 69 0.17 -17.29 9.68
N LEU A 70 0.10 -17.30 11.02
CA LEU A 70 1.22 -16.89 11.88
C LEU A 70 2.48 -17.72 11.65
N ALA A 71 2.35 -19.05 11.55
CA ALA A 71 3.47 -19.95 11.31
C ALA A 71 4.15 -19.67 9.97
N ALA A 72 3.38 -19.39 8.92
CA ALA A 72 3.89 -19.01 7.61
C ALA A 72 4.66 -17.68 7.61
N CYS A 73 4.47 -16.84 8.63
CA CYS A 73 5.07 -15.51 8.71
C CYS A 73 6.23 -15.42 9.70
N VAL A 74 6.64 -16.52 10.35
CA VAL A 74 7.52 -16.53 11.53
C VAL A 74 8.84 -15.77 11.36
N ASP A 75 9.45 -15.84 10.18
CA ASP A 75 10.72 -15.17 9.89
C ASP A 75 10.54 -13.73 9.37
N SER A 76 9.30 -13.31 9.09
CA SER A 76 9.00 -12.01 8.51
C SER A 76 8.95 -10.90 9.55
N ILE A 77 9.11 -9.66 9.09
CA ILE A 77 8.90 -8.46 9.93
C ILE A 77 7.45 -8.33 10.43
N TYR A 78 6.52 -9.10 9.86
CA TYR A 78 5.09 -9.06 10.15
C TYR A 78 4.67 -10.03 11.25
N TYR A 79 5.54 -10.99 11.65
CA TYR A 79 5.18 -11.99 12.68
C TYR A 79 4.76 -11.34 13.99
N THR A 80 5.61 -10.48 14.56
CA THR A 80 5.36 -9.85 15.85
C THR A 80 4.08 -9.01 15.82
N PRO A 81 3.86 -8.10 14.85
CA PRO A 81 2.59 -7.39 14.73
C PRO A 81 1.36 -8.31 14.62
N LEU A 82 1.43 -9.37 13.81
CA LEU A 82 0.34 -10.34 13.69
C LEU A 82 0.06 -11.03 15.04
N LEU A 83 1.10 -11.38 15.79
CA LEU A 83 0.93 -11.97 17.12
C LEU A 83 0.18 -11.03 18.09
N HIS A 84 0.39 -9.72 17.99
CA HIS A 84 -0.28 -8.73 18.85
C HIS A 84 -1.79 -8.60 18.58
N VAL A 85 -2.21 -8.82 17.32
CA VAL A 85 -3.64 -8.76 16.96
C VAL A 85 -4.31 -10.12 17.05
N ARG A 86 -3.62 -11.16 17.51
CA ARG A 86 -4.16 -12.50 17.65
C ARG A 86 -5.40 -12.51 18.56
N PRO A 87 -6.56 -12.98 18.08
CA PRO A 87 -7.74 -13.09 18.90
C PRO A 87 -7.58 -14.13 20.02
N ALA A 88 -8.20 -13.88 21.18
CA ALA A 88 -8.18 -14.79 22.31
C ALA A 88 -8.98 -16.09 22.05
N ALA A 89 -10.02 -16.03 21.21
CA ALA A 89 -10.79 -17.20 20.81
C ALA A 89 -10.08 -17.92 19.65
N GLY A 90 -9.80 -19.21 19.81
CA GLY A 90 -8.87 -19.97 18.95
C GLY A 90 -9.17 -19.97 17.44
N ASN A 91 -10.43 -19.82 17.05
CA ASN A 91 -10.85 -19.79 15.64
C ASN A 91 -11.29 -18.39 15.15
N ALA A 92 -11.23 -17.36 16.00
CA ALA A 92 -11.57 -16.02 15.58
C ALA A 92 -10.44 -15.41 14.72
N LEU A 93 -10.82 -14.51 13.81
CA LEU A 93 -9.88 -13.73 13.01
C LEU A 93 -9.76 -12.30 13.59
N PRO A 94 -8.60 -11.65 13.47
CA PRO A 94 -8.44 -10.27 13.90
C PRO A 94 -9.31 -9.32 13.10
N ASP A 95 -9.51 -8.11 13.63
CA ASP A 95 -10.12 -7.03 12.86
C ASP A 95 -9.27 -6.73 11.62
N TYR A 96 -9.90 -6.82 10.45
CA TYR A 96 -9.22 -6.74 9.17
C TYR A 96 -8.60 -5.35 8.94
N THR A 97 -9.35 -4.29 9.25
CA THR A 97 -8.95 -2.90 9.03
C THR A 97 -7.80 -2.53 9.95
N MET A 98 -7.89 -2.90 11.24
CA MET A 98 -6.80 -2.67 12.19
C MET A 98 -5.55 -3.47 11.83
N THR A 99 -5.72 -4.70 11.34
CA THR A 99 -4.58 -5.51 10.90
C THR A 99 -3.89 -4.88 9.70
N GLU A 100 -4.65 -4.43 8.70
CA GLU A 100 -4.11 -3.72 7.51
C GLU A 100 -3.30 -2.50 7.92
N ALA A 101 -3.86 -1.64 8.78
CA ALA A 101 -3.19 -0.47 9.32
C ALA A 101 -1.87 -0.83 10.03
N LEU A 102 -1.89 -1.86 10.88
CA LEU A 102 -0.72 -2.33 11.62
C LEU A 102 0.38 -2.88 10.69
N LEU A 103 0.04 -3.68 9.68
CA LEU A 103 1.03 -4.24 8.76
C LEU A 103 1.66 -3.16 7.89
N HIS A 104 0.87 -2.21 7.38
CA HIS A 104 1.40 -1.06 6.63
C HIS A 104 2.29 -0.18 7.52
N SER A 105 1.91 0.03 8.77
CA SER A 105 2.75 0.75 9.75
C SER A 105 4.10 0.05 9.96
N THR A 106 4.08 -1.28 10.06
CA THR A 106 5.27 -2.11 10.18
C THR A 106 6.15 -1.99 8.94
N TYR A 107 5.55 -2.05 7.75
CA TYR A 107 6.21 -1.88 6.47
C TYR A 107 6.92 -0.53 6.37
N PHE A 108 6.19 0.58 6.54
CA PHE A 108 6.76 1.92 6.44
C PHE A 108 7.85 2.14 7.50
N SER A 109 7.62 1.71 8.75
CA SER A 109 8.63 1.81 9.81
C SER A 109 9.92 1.04 9.49
N TYR A 110 9.81 -0.11 8.83
CA TYR A 110 10.96 -0.87 8.34
C TYR A 110 11.72 -0.10 7.25
N MET A 111 11.01 0.48 6.29
CA MET A 111 11.60 1.26 5.22
C MET A 111 12.29 2.52 5.73
N TYR A 112 11.64 3.31 6.58
CA TYR A 112 12.23 4.51 7.19
C TYR A 112 13.58 4.18 7.85
N ARG A 113 13.65 3.10 8.64
CA ARG A 113 14.90 2.66 9.28
C ARG A 113 15.97 2.28 8.27
N LEU A 114 15.61 1.64 7.17
CA LEU A 114 16.55 1.27 6.11
C LEU A 114 17.06 2.49 5.35
N ILE A 115 16.19 3.45 5.02
CA ILE A 115 16.56 4.69 4.34
C ILE A 115 17.55 5.47 5.18
N HIS A 116 17.26 5.70 6.47
CA HIS A 116 18.18 6.40 7.38
C HIS A 116 19.52 5.67 7.57
N LYS A 117 19.54 4.34 7.43
CA LYS A 117 20.75 3.54 7.59
C LYS A 117 21.62 3.51 6.33
N LEU A 118 21.00 3.53 5.15
CA LEU A 118 21.68 3.24 3.87
C LEU A 118 21.83 4.45 2.97
N CYS A 119 20.97 5.45 3.12
CA CYS A 119 20.97 6.66 2.31
C CYS A 119 21.43 7.84 3.16
N GLY A 120 21.98 8.86 2.50
CA GLY A 120 22.33 10.12 3.12
C GLY A 120 22.16 11.29 2.16
N GLY A 121 22.17 12.50 2.70
CA GLY A 121 22.12 13.74 1.92
C GLY A 121 20.85 13.88 1.08
N ALA A 122 20.99 14.29 -0.18
CA ALA A 122 19.86 14.59 -1.06
C ALA A 122 18.98 13.36 -1.36
N ILE A 123 19.57 12.16 -1.48
CA ILE A 123 18.84 10.93 -1.79
C ILE A 123 17.89 10.57 -0.65
N GLU A 124 18.38 10.62 0.59
CA GLU A 124 17.58 10.38 1.78
C GLU A 124 16.38 11.34 1.83
N GLN A 125 16.60 12.63 1.62
CA GLN A 125 15.53 13.65 1.63
C GLN A 125 14.46 13.39 0.57
N VAL A 126 14.85 13.03 -0.65
CA VAL A 126 13.92 12.73 -1.75
C VAL A 126 13.06 11.50 -1.42
N LEU A 127 13.66 10.46 -0.84
CA LEU A 127 12.94 9.24 -0.49
C LEU A 127 11.99 9.45 0.68
N LEU A 128 12.46 10.04 1.78
CA LEU A 128 11.62 10.28 2.95
C LEU A 128 10.43 11.18 2.61
N ARG A 129 10.65 12.18 1.75
CA ARG A 129 9.58 13.02 1.21
C ARG A 129 8.57 12.19 0.41
N SER A 130 9.04 11.34 -0.50
CA SER A 130 8.17 10.49 -1.31
C SER A 130 7.35 9.51 -0.47
N PHE A 131 7.98 8.82 0.49
CA PHE A 131 7.28 7.92 1.39
C PHE A 131 6.26 8.65 2.25
N GLY A 132 6.63 9.82 2.77
CA GLY A 132 5.72 10.65 3.52
C GLY A 132 4.51 11.09 2.70
N GLU A 133 4.71 11.55 1.47
CA GLU A 133 3.63 11.92 0.55
C GLU A 133 2.73 10.72 0.23
N GLN A 134 3.30 9.52 0.06
CA GLN A 134 2.55 8.29 -0.17
C GLN A 134 1.67 7.91 1.03
N ILE A 135 2.19 8.01 2.25
CA ILE A 135 1.46 7.70 3.49
C ILE A 135 0.27 8.64 3.65
N ASP A 136 0.47 9.94 3.47
CA ASP A 136 -0.60 10.93 3.57
C ASP A 136 -1.73 10.64 2.58
N LEU A 137 -1.40 10.40 1.30
CA LEU A 137 -2.40 10.09 0.29
C LEU A 137 -3.14 8.78 0.54
N LEU A 138 -2.45 7.76 1.07
CA LEU A 138 -3.12 6.52 1.48
C LEU A 138 -4.08 6.77 2.64
N ASN A 139 -3.66 7.52 3.67
CA ASN A 139 -4.53 7.88 4.79
C ASN A 139 -5.78 8.64 4.32
N LEU A 140 -5.64 9.59 3.40
CA LEU A 140 -6.77 10.31 2.80
C LEU A 140 -7.69 9.37 2.02
N THR A 141 -7.13 8.48 1.21
CA THR A 141 -7.90 7.48 0.43
C THR A 141 -8.66 6.54 1.37
N HIS A 142 -8.02 6.04 2.42
CA HIS A 142 -8.64 5.17 3.43
C HIS A 142 -9.75 5.88 4.17
N LEU A 143 -9.53 7.11 4.63
CA LEU A 143 -10.53 7.90 5.33
C LEU A 143 -11.79 8.12 4.48
N LEU A 144 -11.62 8.52 3.22
CA LEU A 144 -12.72 8.77 2.31
C LEU A 144 -13.49 7.50 1.96
N ARG A 145 -12.81 6.36 1.79
CA ARG A 145 -13.47 5.07 1.63
C ARG A 145 -14.29 4.71 2.85
N LEU A 146 -13.71 4.83 4.05
CA LEU A 146 -14.41 4.51 5.29
C LEU A 146 -15.63 5.39 5.48
N LYS A 147 -15.55 6.69 5.23
CA LYS A 147 -16.71 7.59 5.35
C LYS A 147 -17.75 7.39 4.26
N THR A 148 -17.35 7.03 3.03
CA THR A 148 -18.27 6.73 1.94
C THR A 148 -19.07 5.44 2.21
N TYR A 149 -18.39 4.36 2.65
CA TYR A 149 -19.02 3.04 2.79
C TYR A 149 -19.52 2.72 4.20
N PHE A 150 -18.93 3.36 5.22
CA PHE A 150 -19.24 3.15 6.64
C PHE A 150 -19.43 4.48 7.40
N PRO A 151 -20.31 5.40 6.95
CA PRO A 151 -20.44 6.77 7.47
C PRO A 151 -20.80 6.87 8.97
N ARG A 152 -21.26 5.78 9.59
CA ARG A 152 -21.69 5.72 11.00
C ARG A 152 -20.61 5.19 11.95
N ASP A 153 -19.42 4.84 11.47
CA ASP A 153 -18.30 4.48 12.35
C ASP A 153 -17.75 5.74 13.03
N ASP A 154 -17.19 5.58 14.22
CA ASP A 154 -16.53 6.63 15.00
C ASP A 154 -15.02 6.38 15.14
N ARG A 155 -14.54 5.21 14.71
CA ARG A 155 -13.15 4.77 14.88
C ARG A 155 -12.27 5.01 13.65
N TYR A 156 -12.59 6.01 12.84
CA TYR A 156 -11.82 6.35 11.64
C TYR A 156 -10.34 6.55 11.95
N TYR A 157 -10.01 7.30 13.00
CA TYR A 157 -8.62 7.61 13.34
C TYR A 157 -7.79 6.35 13.62
N THR A 158 -8.37 5.35 14.28
CA THR A 158 -7.68 4.08 14.60
C THR A 158 -7.50 3.16 13.39
N ALA A 159 -8.26 3.42 12.31
CA ALA A 159 -8.15 2.70 11.05
C ALA A 159 -7.12 3.33 10.10
N LEU A 160 -6.59 4.52 10.41
CA LEU A 160 -5.55 5.17 9.64
C LEU A 160 -4.16 4.71 10.07
N PHE A 161 -3.17 4.89 9.19
CA PHE A 161 -1.78 4.69 9.55
C PHE A 161 -1.36 5.76 10.58
N PRO A 162 -0.59 5.39 11.62
CA PRO A 162 -0.23 6.25 12.75
C PRO A 162 0.89 7.24 12.41
N PHE A 163 1.14 7.48 11.13
CA PHE A 163 2.18 8.39 10.64
C PHE A 163 1.59 9.32 9.60
N SER A 164 2.06 10.56 9.60
CA SER A 164 1.75 11.56 8.59
C SER A 164 3.00 12.39 8.29
N TYR A 165 3.06 13.00 7.10
CA TYR A 165 4.22 13.76 6.66
C TYR A 165 3.93 15.26 6.54
N ARG A 166 2.99 15.61 5.65
CA ARG A 166 2.52 16.97 5.40
C ARG A 166 1.17 17.25 6.03
N LEU A 167 0.39 16.20 6.32
CA LEU A 167 -0.83 16.33 7.10
C LEU A 167 -0.48 16.42 8.59
N LYS A 168 -0.85 17.53 9.23
CA LYS A 168 -0.67 17.68 10.67
C LYS A 168 -1.63 16.76 11.43
N PRO A 169 -1.26 16.23 12.62
CA PRO A 169 -2.14 15.38 13.41
C PRO A 169 -3.50 16.04 13.70
N GLU A 170 -3.53 17.35 13.93
CA GLU A 170 -4.75 18.12 14.15
C GLU A 170 -5.64 18.13 12.91
N THR A 171 -5.04 18.23 11.71
CA THR A 171 -5.76 18.14 10.44
C THR A 171 -6.33 16.75 10.23
N VAL A 172 -5.55 15.69 10.47
CA VAL A 172 -6.04 14.30 10.36
C VAL A 172 -7.21 14.07 11.31
N LYS A 173 -7.10 14.55 12.56
CA LYS A 173 -8.19 14.46 13.53
C LYS A 173 -9.43 15.22 13.07
N ALA A 174 -9.29 16.46 12.61
CA ALA A 174 -10.40 17.24 12.09
C ALA A 174 -11.10 16.51 10.93
N LEU A 175 -10.35 15.95 9.97
CA LEU A 175 -10.89 15.18 8.86
C LEU A 175 -11.65 13.92 9.34
N CYS A 176 -11.19 13.26 10.41
CA CYS A 176 -11.89 12.13 11.01
C CYS A 176 -13.20 12.53 11.68
N ASP A 177 -13.23 13.68 12.36
CA ASP A 177 -14.39 14.15 13.13
C ASP A 177 -15.51 14.72 12.24
N THR A 178 -15.18 15.12 11.00
CA THR A 178 -16.15 15.64 10.01
C THR A 178 -17.17 14.58 9.59
N ALA A 179 -18.47 14.87 9.68
CA ALA A 179 -19.53 13.93 9.28
C ALA A 179 -19.82 13.95 7.77
N ASP A 180 -19.65 15.09 7.10
CA ASP A 180 -19.96 15.27 5.68
C ASP A 180 -18.70 15.10 4.80
N VAL A 181 -18.82 14.27 3.76
CA VAL A 181 -17.76 14.08 2.76
C VAL A 181 -17.45 15.38 2.02
N GLN A 182 -18.42 16.29 1.84
CA GLN A 182 -18.17 17.59 1.20
C GLN A 182 -17.29 18.50 2.07
N GLU A 183 -17.53 18.52 3.39
CA GLU A 183 -16.71 19.29 4.34
C GLU A 183 -15.26 18.78 4.40
N ILE A 184 -15.03 17.49 4.11
CA ILE A 184 -13.68 16.92 4.00
C ILE A 184 -12.92 17.60 2.85
N PHE A 185 -13.53 17.76 1.68
CA PHE A 185 -12.87 18.41 0.56
C PHE A 185 -12.55 19.88 0.87
N THR A 186 -13.43 20.58 1.57
CA THR A 186 -13.16 21.95 2.06
C THR A 186 -11.97 21.99 3.03
N LEU A 187 -11.89 21.06 3.99
CA LEU A 187 -10.73 20.97 4.88
C LEU A 187 -9.43 20.64 4.13
N LEU A 188 -9.54 19.83 3.07
CA LEU A 188 -8.40 19.44 2.25
C LEU A 188 -7.85 20.58 1.39
N GLU A 189 -8.66 21.57 1.01
CA GLU A 189 -8.21 22.79 0.31
C GLU A 189 -7.11 23.53 1.09
N GLY A 190 -7.20 23.52 2.42
CA GLY A 190 -6.20 24.12 3.31
C GLY A 190 -4.91 23.32 3.48
N THR A 191 -4.80 22.15 2.86
CA THR A 191 -3.63 21.27 2.95
C THR A 191 -2.72 21.39 1.74
N PRO A 192 -1.46 20.92 1.81
CA PRO A 192 -0.57 20.86 0.65
C PRO A 192 -1.09 20.04 -0.53
N TYR A 193 -2.15 19.23 -0.33
CA TYR A 193 -2.80 18.42 -1.36
C TYR A 193 -3.99 19.12 -2.01
N GLY A 194 -4.52 20.20 -1.42
CA GLY A 194 -5.79 20.83 -1.81
C GLY A 194 -5.92 21.20 -3.28
N LYS A 195 -4.83 21.67 -3.91
CA LYS A 195 -4.82 22.06 -5.33
C LYS A 195 -5.12 20.90 -6.28
N GLU A 196 -4.78 19.68 -5.91
CA GLU A 196 -4.99 18.48 -6.73
C GLU A 196 -6.30 17.77 -6.40
N LEU A 197 -7.01 18.24 -5.36
CA LEU A 197 -8.18 17.61 -4.74
C LEU A 197 -9.51 18.27 -5.08
N VAL A 198 -9.49 19.43 -5.75
CA VAL A 198 -10.69 20.18 -6.12
C VAL A 198 -11.59 19.31 -7.00
N SER A 199 -12.83 19.08 -6.55
CA SER A 199 -13.89 18.35 -7.26
C SER A 199 -13.72 16.83 -7.39
N LEU A 200 -12.90 16.19 -6.57
CA LEU A 200 -12.82 14.72 -6.55
C LEU A 200 -13.90 14.12 -5.63
N ASP A 201 -14.33 12.90 -5.91
CA ASP A 201 -15.02 12.01 -4.96
C ASP A 201 -14.05 10.92 -4.48
N ALA A 202 -14.54 9.87 -3.80
CA ALA A 202 -13.68 8.77 -3.37
C ALA A 202 -12.98 8.05 -4.53
N ALA A 203 -13.63 7.91 -5.69
CA ALA A 203 -13.05 7.31 -6.88
C ALA A 203 -11.98 8.24 -7.50
N GLY A 204 -12.28 9.54 -7.53
CA GLY A 204 -11.33 10.59 -7.93
C GLY A 204 -10.06 10.59 -7.07
N MET A 205 -10.17 10.24 -5.79
CA MET A 205 -9.05 10.16 -4.86
C MET A 205 -8.14 8.96 -5.06
N GLU A 206 -8.73 7.80 -5.35
CA GLU A 206 -7.95 6.63 -5.78
C GLU A 206 -7.21 6.91 -7.09
N GLU A 207 -7.85 7.62 -8.02
CA GLU A 207 -7.23 8.05 -9.26
C GLU A 207 -6.10 9.05 -9.00
N LEU A 208 -6.30 10.01 -8.09
CA LEU A 208 -5.24 10.94 -7.71
C LEU A 208 -4.04 10.21 -7.12
N TYR A 209 -4.25 9.30 -6.16
CA TYR A 209 -3.18 8.48 -5.60
C TYR A 209 -2.42 7.73 -6.70
N ARG A 210 -3.15 7.07 -7.60
CA ARG A 210 -2.59 6.29 -8.71
C ARG A 210 -1.78 7.17 -9.66
N ARG A 211 -2.32 8.32 -10.06
CA ARG A 211 -1.66 9.30 -10.92
C ARG A 211 -0.41 9.89 -10.28
N THR A 212 -0.47 10.26 -9.02
CA THR A 212 0.67 10.83 -8.29
C THR A 212 1.79 9.80 -8.17
N MET A 213 1.48 8.56 -7.79
CA MET A 213 2.46 7.49 -7.69
C MET A 213 3.06 7.12 -9.05
N TYR A 214 2.23 6.97 -10.08
CA TYR A 214 2.69 6.64 -11.43
C TYR A 214 3.61 7.74 -11.97
N THR A 215 3.19 9.00 -11.87
CA THR A 215 3.96 10.16 -12.35
C THR A 215 5.27 10.31 -11.59
N PHE A 216 5.26 10.09 -10.27
CA PHE A 216 6.45 10.14 -9.43
C PHE A 216 7.48 9.08 -9.87
N HIS A 217 7.06 7.83 -10.09
CA HIS A 217 7.96 6.79 -10.58
C HIS A 217 8.41 7.02 -12.02
N LYS A 218 7.53 7.52 -12.91
CA LYS A 218 7.94 7.92 -14.27
C LYS A 218 9.01 9.02 -14.24
N ARG A 219 8.84 10.05 -13.40
CA ARG A 219 9.85 11.12 -13.25
C ARG A 219 11.19 10.56 -12.79
N GLN A 220 11.21 9.69 -11.77
CA GLN A 220 12.45 9.03 -11.33
C GLN A 220 13.15 8.22 -12.43
N LEU A 221 12.42 7.65 -13.38
CA LEU A 221 13.02 6.97 -14.53
C LEU A 221 13.71 7.94 -15.51
N MET A 222 13.19 9.17 -15.59
CA MET A 222 13.63 10.19 -16.54
C MET A 222 14.67 11.16 -15.96
N THR A 223 14.94 11.10 -14.65
CA THR A 223 15.77 12.07 -13.94
C THR A 223 16.87 11.41 -13.12
N GLY A 224 18.08 11.95 -13.17
CA GLY A 224 19.21 11.52 -12.34
C GLY A 224 20.07 10.42 -12.96
N GLU A 225 21.16 10.06 -12.30
CA GLU A 225 22.00 8.93 -12.71
C GLU A 225 21.32 7.59 -12.37
N PRO A 226 21.41 6.57 -13.25
CA PRO A 226 20.85 5.26 -12.99
C PRO A 226 21.34 4.67 -11.66
N SER A 227 20.40 4.28 -10.81
CA SER A 227 20.66 3.65 -9.52
C SER A 227 19.61 2.58 -9.24
N VAL A 228 19.69 1.90 -8.08
CA VAL A 228 18.63 0.96 -7.66
C VAL A 228 17.25 1.62 -7.60
N PHE A 229 17.18 2.94 -7.37
CA PHE A 229 15.92 3.70 -7.42
C PHE A 229 15.31 3.71 -8.80
N THR A 230 16.13 3.78 -9.85
CA THR A 230 15.67 3.64 -11.24
C THR A 230 15.07 2.26 -11.49
N ALA A 231 15.71 1.20 -10.98
CA ALA A 231 15.17 -0.16 -11.08
C ALA A 231 13.85 -0.33 -10.30
N MET A 232 13.74 0.25 -9.10
CA MET A 232 12.50 0.23 -8.31
C MET A 232 11.38 1.03 -8.98
N ALA A 233 11.67 2.24 -9.46
CA ALA A 233 10.73 3.06 -10.19
C ALA A 233 10.22 2.33 -11.44
N TYR A 234 11.12 1.66 -12.18
CA TYR A 234 10.76 0.83 -13.33
C TYR A 234 9.79 -0.28 -12.93
N LEU A 235 10.12 -1.03 -11.88
CA LEU A 235 9.26 -2.10 -11.41
C LEU A 235 7.89 -1.57 -10.97
N ASN A 236 7.80 -0.44 -10.28
CA ASN A 236 6.50 0.13 -9.89
C ASN A 236 5.68 0.62 -11.08
N VAL A 237 6.32 1.23 -12.10
CA VAL A 237 5.65 1.58 -13.36
C VAL A 237 5.11 0.34 -14.04
N LYS A 238 5.89 -0.75 -14.11
CA LYS A 238 5.42 -2.04 -14.63
C LYS A 238 4.29 -2.67 -13.79
N GLU A 239 4.22 -2.40 -12.49
CA GLU A 239 3.07 -2.84 -11.65
C GLU A 239 1.80 -2.15 -12.08
N ALA A 240 1.87 -0.83 -12.25
CA ALA A 240 0.74 -0.03 -12.66
C ALA A 240 0.26 -0.46 -14.05
N GLU A 241 1.17 -0.63 -15.01
CA GLU A 241 0.86 -1.14 -16.34
C GLU A 241 0.17 -2.52 -16.29
N PHE A 242 0.71 -3.45 -15.50
CA PHE A 242 0.15 -4.78 -15.36
C PHE A 242 -1.26 -4.77 -14.72
N LYS A 243 -1.44 -3.98 -13.65
CA LYS A 243 -2.75 -3.80 -12.99
C LYS A 243 -3.78 -3.17 -13.94
N MET A 244 -3.37 -2.24 -14.79
CA MET A 244 -4.23 -1.65 -15.83
C MET A 244 -4.67 -2.71 -16.83
N LEU A 245 -3.75 -3.55 -17.32
CA LEU A 245 -4.10 -4.63 -18.25
C LEU A 245 -5.09 -5.61 -17.63
N ILE A 246 -4.89 -6.00 -16.36
CA ILE A 246 -5.86 -6.85 -15.64
C ILE A 246 -7.23 -6.18 -15.58
N ASN A 247 -7.29 -4.88 -15.25
CA ASN A 247 -8.54 -4.14 -15.19
C ASN A 247 -9.28 -4.19 -16.54
N VAL A 248 -8.59 -3.93 -17.64
CA VAL A 248 -9.17 -4.00 -19.00
C VAL A 248 -9.66 -5.42 -19.31
N ILE A 249 -8.83 -6.43 -19.07
CA ILE A 249 -9.16 -7.84 -19.37
C ILE A 249 -10.38 -8.31 -18.59
N GLU A 250 -10.44 -8.10 -17.27
CA GLU A 250 -11.58 -8.54 -16.46
C GLU A 250 -12.83 -7.72 -16.80
N SER A 251 -12.71 -6.42 -17.14
CA SER A 251 -13.86 -5.61 -17.58
C SER A 251 -14.48 -6.15 -18.86
N VAL A 252 -13.64 -6.46 -19.88
CA VAL A 252 -14.11 -7.09 -21.13
C VAL A 252 -14.76 -8.45 -20.85
N LYS A 253 -14.15 -9.27 -19.99
CA LYS A 253 -14.65 -10.61 -19.65
C LYS A 253 -16.02 -10.60 -18.99
N TYR A 254 -16.34 -9.61 -18.16
CA TYR A 254 -17.65 -9.49 -17.51
C TYR A 254 -18.59 -8.49 -18.19
N GLY A 255 -18.22 -7.93 -19.35
CA GLY A 255 -19.04 -6.95 -20.07
C GLY A 255 -19.22 -5.63 -19.32
N ALA A 256 -18.29 -5.27 -18.45
CA ALA A 256 -18.28 -4.01 -17.71
C ALA A 256 -17.40 -2.96 -18.42
N ALA A 257 -17.63 -1.67 -18.12
CA ALA A 257 -16.74 -0.60 -18.55
C ALA A 257 -15.40 -0.71 -17.82
N TYR A 258 -14.29 -0.60 -18.56
CA TYR A 258 -12.95 -0.56 -17.97
C TYR A 258 -12.65 0.85 -17.44
N ASP A 259 -11.62 0.94 -16.59
CA ASP A 259 -11.16 2.20 -16.02
C ASP A 259 -10.39 3.02 -17.07
N GLU A 260 -11.12 3.89 -17.79
CA GLU A 260 -10.53 4.75 -18.82
C GLU A 260 -9.47 5.71 -18.30
N ALA A 261 -9.65 6.24 -17.08
CA ALA A 261 -8.69 7.17 -16.50
C ALA A 261 -7.35 6.47 -16.27
N PHE A 262 -7.38 5.25 -15.75
CA PHE A 262 -6.18 4.45 -15.56
C PHE A 262 -5.51 4.07 -16.89
N ALA A 263 -6.31 3.68 -17.88
CA ALA A 263 -5.79 3.36 -19.21
C ALA A 263 -5.10 4.57 -19.84
N ARG A 264 -5.68 5.77 -19.73
CA ARG A 264 -5.08 7.02 -20.20
C ARG A 264 -3.81 7.39 -19.43
N LEU A 265 -3.81 7.23 -18.11
CA LEU A 265 -2.64 7.50 -17.27
C LEU A 265 -1.43 6.67 -17.68
N VAL A 266 -1.64 5.39 -17.97
CA VAL A 266 -0.58 4.45 -18.36
C VAL A 266 -0.19 4.59 -19.84
N GLY A 267 -1.15 4.91 -20.70
CA GLY A 267 -0.95 5.03 -22.14
C GLY A 267 -0.33 6.35 -22.62
N ALA A 268 -0.32 7.39 -21.77
CA ALA A 268 0.33 8.69 -22.03
C ALA A 268 1.85 8.63 -21.76
#